data_AF-A0A2Z6UNY8-F1
#
_entry.id   AF-A0A2Z6UNY8-F1
#
_cell.length_a   1.000
_cell.length_b   1.000
_cell.length_c   1.000
_cell.angle_alpha   90.00
_cell.angle_beta   90.00
_cell.angle_gamma   90.00
#
_symmetry.space_group_name_H-M   'P 1'
#
loop_
_entity.id
_entity.type
_entity.pdbx_description
1 polymer ?
#
loop_
_entity_poly.entity_id
_entity_poly.type
_entity_poly.pdbx_seq_one_letter_code
_entity_poly.pdbx_strand_id
1 'polypeptide(L)'
;MAYTEWGDSDNPKVLICVHGLTRTGRDFDALASALSRYYRVICPDIVGRGQSDWLEKAEDYIYPTYIADILILLEHLKIGKVDWIGTSLGGLIGMFIAAKSLPPIQSLILNDVGAFIPKEALKRIAKYVLFGQRQFANFSQVQTYVKENYSGFGHLTTSQWQEIAKHSVKPQATGGYILHYDPQIAYLLRSFPDLEDIDLWEVWQKINCPTLLIHGEKSDLLLPLTIAKMQSLKPDLEVIEIAETGHAPSLMTPQQIRIVENWLLDTG
;
A
#
# COMPACT_ATOMS: atom_id res chain seq x y z
N MET A 1 -15.02 -5.13 -6.08
CA MET A 1 -13.64 -4.64 -6.02
C MET A 1 -13.06 -4.60 -7.42
N ALA A 2 -12.57 -3.43 -7.86
CA ALA A 2 -11.83 -3.27 -9.09
C ALA A 2 -10.37 -3.68 -8.90
N TYR A 3 -9.73 -4.15 -9.98
CA TYR A 3 -8.30 -4.43 -9.99
C TYR A 3 -7.73 -4.21 -11.38
N THR A 4 -6.41 -4.08 -11.45
CA THR A 4 -5.65 -4.02 -12.70
C THR A 4 -4.66 -5.17 -12.74
N GLU A 5 -4.39 -5.69 -13.93
CA GLU A 5 -3.64 -6.92 -14.14
C GLU A 5 -2.54 -6.73 -15.20
N TRP A 6 -1.37 -7.30 -14.95
CA TRP A 6 -0.24 -7.37 -15.88
C TRP A 6 0.30 -8.80 -15.97
N GLY A 7 0.89 -9.13 -17.11
CA GLY A 7 1.49 -10.44 -17.37
C GLY A 7 0.50 -11.40 -18.00
N ASP A 8 0.90 -12.67 -18.06
CA ASP A 8 0.06 -13.76 -18.54
C ASP A 8 -0.94 -14.16 -17.45
N SER A 9 -2.25 -14.13 -17.76
CA SER A 9 -3.32 -14.49 -16.82
C SER A 9 -3.29 -15.96 -16.39
N ASP A 10 -2.64 -16.82 -17.17
CA ASP A 10 -2.47 -18.23 -16.87
C ASP A 10 -1.16 -18.53 -16.11
N ASN A 11 -0.33 -17.51 -15.82
CA ASN A 11 0.90 -17.70 -15.07
C ASN A 11 0.60 -18.14 -13.62
N PRO A 12 1.11 -19.30 -13.17
CA PRO A 12 0.84 -19.80 -11.83
C PRO A 12 1.54 -19.00 -10.72
N LYS A 13 2.58 -18.21 -11.03
CA LYS A 13 3.23 -17.30 -10.09
C LYS A 13 2.43 -15.99 -10.03
N VAL A 14 1.70 -15.78 -8.95
CA VAL A 14 0.87 -14.59 -8.76
C VAL A 14 1.48 -13.66 -7.72
N LEU A 15 1.62 -12.39 -8.09
CA LEU A 15 1.99 -11.31 -7.17
C LEU A 15 0.79 -10.38 -6.98
N ILE A 16 0.40 -10.12 -5.74
CA ILE A 16 -0.61 -9.11 -5.42
C ILE A 16 0.03 -7.87 -4.80
N CYS A 17 -0.25 -6.70 -5.39
CA CYS A 17 0.32 -5.42 -4.98
C CYS A 17 -0.77 -4.51 -4.39
N VAL A 18 -0.73 -4.26 -3.08
CA VAL A 18 -1.80 -3.56 -2.36
C VAL A 18 -1.34 -2.20 -1.84
N HIS A 19 -2.13 -1.17 -2.18
CA HIS A 19 -1.74 0.23 -2.03
C HIS A 19 -1.97 0.78 -0.61
N GLY A 20 -1.46 2.00 -0.37
CA GLY A 20 -1.64 2.74 0.88
C GLY A 20 -3.03 3.37 1.06
N LEU A 21 -3.28 3.96 2.23
CA LEU A 21 -4.61 4.36 2.71
C LEU A 21 -5.48 5.16 1.70
N THR A 22 -4.90 6.16 1.04
CA THR A 22 -5.57 7.07 0.10
C THR A 22 -4.99 6.98 -1.32
N ARG A 23 -4.37 5.83 -1.61
CA ARG A 23 -3.71 5.52 -2.89
C ARG A 23 -4.61 4.60 -3.72
N THR A 24 -4.11 4.17 -4.88
CA THR A 24 -4.80 3.23 -5.78
C THR A 24 -3.83 2.14 -6.21
N GLY A 25 -4.33 1.03 -6.75
CA GLY A 25 -3.52 -0.06 -7.29
C GLY A 25 -2.55 0.39 -8.38
N ARG A 26 -2.83 1.53 -9.03
CA ARG A 26 -1.99 2.14 -10.07
C ARG A 26 -0.65 2.67 -9.56
N ASP A 27 -0.45 2.80 -8.25
CA ASP A 27 0.86 3.13 -7.67
C ASP A 27 1.92 2.08 -8.04
N PHE A 28 1.51 0.85 -8.37
CA PHE A 28 2.40 -0.24 -8.72
C PHE A 28 2.59 -0.42 -10.23
N ASP A 29 2.06 0.45 -11.11
CA ASP A 29 2.12 0.27 -12.56
C ASP A 29 3.55 -0.01 -13.07
N ALA A 30 4.54 0.75 -12.57
CA ALA A 30 5.94 0.58 -12.96
C ALA A 30 6.53 -0.76 -12.48
N LEU A 31 6.23 -1.15 -11.24
CA LEU A 31 6.66 -2.41 -10.66
C LEU A 31 6.00 -3.60 -11.36
N ALA A 32 4.68 -3.55 -11.53
CA ALA A 32 3.88 -4.58 -12.19
C ALA A 32 4.33 -4.78 -13.64
N SER A 33 4.59 -3.69 -14.37
CA SER A 33 5.14 -3.79 -15.73
C SER A 33 6.49 -4.51 -15.76
N ALA A 34 7.39 -4.24 -14.80
CA ALA A 34 8.70 -4.88 -14.76
C ALA A 34 8.60 -6.39 -14.44
N LEU A 35 7.76 -6.75 -13.46
CA LEU A 35 7.60 -8.11 -12.96
C LEU A 35 6.67 -8.99 -13.81
N SER A 36 5.87 -8.39 -14.70
CA SER A 36 4.89 -9.09 -15.56
C SER A 36 5.47 -10.19 -16.45
N ARG A 37 6.79 -10.18 -16.68
CA ARG A 37 7.50 -11.23 -17.41
C ARG A 37 7.70 -12.52 -16.60
N TYR A 38 7.62 -12.45 -15.27
CA TYR A 38 7.79 -13.58 -14.36
C TYR A 38 6.51 -13.92 -13.59
N TYR A 39 5.65 -12.91 -13.40
CA TYR A 39 4.45 -12.99 -12.57
C TYR A 39 3.20 -12.60 -13.34
N ARG A 40 2.07 -13.20 -12.96
CA ARG A 40 0.76 -12.56 -13.07
C ARG A 40 0.64 -11.54 -11.93
N VAL A 41 0.68 -10.25 -12.25
CA VAL A 41 0.65 -9.19 -11.24
C VAL A 41 -0.74 -8.60 -11.14
N ILE A 42 -1.34 -8.61 -9.96
CA ILE A 42 -2.68 -8.10 -9.68
C ILE A 42 -2.57 -6.93 -8.71
N CYS A 43 -3.06 -5.76 -9.10
CA CYS A 43 -3.07 -4.56 -8.28
C CYS A 43 -4.52 -4.15 -8.02
N PRO A 44 -5.14 -4.61 -6.91
CA PRO A 44 -6.50 -4.23 -6.56
C PRO A 44 -6.58 -2.79 -6.07
N ASP A 45 -7.73 -2.17 -6.30
CA ASP A 45 -8.15 -0.97 -5.59
C ASP A 45 -8.94 -1.42 -4.35
N ILE A 46 -8.44 -1.17 -3.14
CA ILE A 46 -9.18 -1.46 -1.91
C ILE A 46 -10.49 -0.67 -1.92
N VAL A 47 -11.58 -1.29 -1.44
CA VAL A 47 -12.92 -0.69 -1.42
C VAL A 47 -12.90 0.76 -0.92
N GLY A 48 -13.63 1.64 -1.60
CA GLY A 48 -13.60 3.08 -1.38
C GLY A 48 -12.42 3.83 -2.00
N ARG A 49 -11.52 3.17 -2.74
CA ARG A 49 -10.39 3.81 -3.44
C ARG A 49 -10.41 3.45 -4.92
N GLY A 50 -9.78 4.31 -5.73
CA GLY A 50 -9.68 4.11 -7.17
C GLY A 50 -11.03 3.83 -7.80
N GLN A 51 -11.07 2.79 -8.63
CA GLN A 51 -12.26 2.34 -9.35
C GLN A 51 -13.14 1.38 -8.53
N SER A 52 -12.77 1.05 -7.30
CA SER A 52 -13.64 0.26 -6.43
C SER A 52 -14.78 1.11 -5.86
N ASP A 53 -15.94 0.48 -5.75
CA ASP A 53 -17.14 1.11 -5.19
C ASP A 53 -16.90 1.64 -3.77
N TRP A 54 -17.69 2.66 -3.41
CA TRP A 54 -17.71 3.24 -2.08
C TRP A 54 -18.69 2.49 -1.19
N LEU A 55 -18.37 2.39 0.10
CA LEU A 55 -19.25 1.80 1.10
C LEU A 55 -20.30 2.83 1.56
N GLU A 56 -21.49 2.35 1.91
CA GLU A 56 -22.57 3.20 2.41
C GLU A 56 -22.20 3.87 3.74
N LYS A 57 -21.51 3.12 4.61
CA LYS A 57 -21.20 3.52 5.96
C LYS A 57 -19.70 3.69 6.15
N ALA A 58 -19.31 4.80 6.78
CA ALA A 58 -17.92 5.08 7.07
C ALA A 58 -17.29 3.98 7.93
N GLU A 59 -18.00 3.47 8.93
CA GLU A 59 -17.54 2.42 9.87
C GLU A 59 -17.18 1.08 9.23
N ASP A 60 -17.59 0.83 7.98
CA ASP A 60 -17.27 -0.41 7.28
C ASP A 60 -15.86 -0.39 6.65
N TYR A 61 -15.18 0.78 6.66
CA TYR A 61 -13.79 0.94 6.21
C TYR A 61 -12.76 0.42 7.22
N ILE A 62 -12.82 -0.89 7.51
CA ILE A 62 -12.00 -1.58 8.52
C ILE A 62 -11.26 -2.80 7.95
N TYR A 63 -10.22 -3.26 8.66
CA TYR A 63 -9.39 -4.40 8.22
C TYR A 63 -10.19 -5.68 7.92
N PRO A 64 -11.18 -6.10 8.73
CA PRO A 64 -11.98 -7.30 8.40
C PRO A 64 -12.64 -7.21 7.02
N THR A 65 -13.20 -6.06 6.65
CA THR A 65 -13.80 -5.81 5.33
C THR A 65 -12.75 -5.93 4.23
N TYR A 66 -11.60 -5.24 4.38
CA TYR A 66 -10.54 -5.28 3.38
C TYR A 66 -9.99 -6.68 3.14
N ILE A 67 -9.82 -7.45 4.22
CA ILE A 67 -9.35 -8.83 4.17
C ILE A 67 -10.39 -9.73 3.48
N ALA A 68 -11.68 -9.58 3.82
CA ALA A 68 -12.75 -10.36 3.20
C ALA A 68 -12.81 -10.13 1.69
N ASP A 69 -12.78 -8.87 1.25
CA ASP A 69 -12.83 -8.55 -0.18
C ASP A 69 -11.62 -9.10 -0.95
N ILE A 70 -10.41 -9.02 -0.37
CA ILE A 70 -9.20 -9.59 -0.99
C ILE A 70 -9.32 -11.11 -1.11
N LEU A 71 -9.81 -11.80 -0.09
CA LEU A 71 -9.99 -13.25 -0.16
C LEU A 71 -11.05 -13.66 -1.19
N ILE A 72 -12.15 -12.90 -1.29
CA ILE A 72 -13.17 -13.10 -2.32
C ILE A 72 -12.60 -12.86 -3.72
N LEU A 73 -11.74 -11.85 -3.88
CA LEU A 73 -11.04 -11.59 -5.15
C LEU A 73 -10.15 -12.78 -5.53
N LEU A 74 -9.34 -13.30 -4.60
CA LEU A 74 -8.49 -14.46 -4.85
C LEU A 74 -9.31 -15.71 -5.21
N GLU A 75 -10.41 -15.95 -4.51
CA GLU A 75 -11.33 -17.05 -4.81
C GLU A 75 -11.96 -16.91 -6.20
N HIS A 76 -12.46 -15.71 -6.55
CA HIS A 76 -13.04 -15.43 -7.86
C HIS A 76 -12.05 -15.69 -9.01
N LEU A 77 -10.79 -15.31 -8.81
CA LEU A 77 -9.71 -15.53 -9.76
C LEU A 77 -9.10 -16.93 -9.70
N LYS A 78 -9.59 -17.79 -8.79
CA LYS A 78 -9.11 -19.17 -8.55
C LYS A 78 -7.63 -19.24 -8.19
N ILE A 79 -7.17 -18.28 -7.40
CA ILE A 79 -5.77 -18.17 -6.96
C ILE A 79 -5.63 -18.75 -5.57
N GLY A 80 -4.83 -19.83 -5.45
CA GLY A 80 -4.61 -20.51 -4.17
C GLY A 80 -3.44 -19.96 -3.34
N LYS A 81 -2.39 -19.44 -4.00
CA LYS A 81 -1.19 -18.89 -3.35
C LYS A 81 -0.72 -17.64 -4.08
N VAL A 82 -0.19 -16.68 -3.32
CA VAL A 82 0.33 -15.40 -3.83
C VAL A 82 1.61 -14.99 -3.12
N ASP A 83 2.50 -14.35 -3.85
CA ASP A 83 3.46 -13.41 -3.28
C ASP A 83 2.74 -12.07 -3.02
N TRP A 84 3.07 -11.39 -1.93
CA TRP A 84 2.40 -10.15 -1.54
C TRP A 84 3.37 -9.00 -1.43
N ILE A 85 3.03 -7.85 -2.02
CA ILE A 85 3.67 -6.57 -1.70
C ILE A 85 2.63 -5.55 -1.25
N GLY A 86 2.86 -4.96 -0.09
CA GLY A 86 1.91 -4.04 0.52
C GLY A 86 2.57 -2.75 0.99
N THR A 87 2.08 -1.61 0.53
CA THR A 87 2.52 -0.29 1.02
C THR A 87 1.59 0.17 2.13
N SER A 88 2.14 0.50 3.31
CA SER A 88 1.37 1.07 4.42
C SER A 88 0.15 0.20 4.78
N LEU A 89 -1.08 0.71 4.58
CA LEU A 89 -2.34 -0.05 4.70
C LEU A 89 -2.28 -1.43 4.01
N GLY A 90 -1.77 -1.51 2.78
CA GLY A 90 -1.65 -2.76 2.05
C GLY A 90 -0.70 -3.76 2.72
N GLY A 91 0.34 -3.26 3.40
CA GLY A 91 1.23 -4.11 4.18
C GLY A 91 0.55 -4.64 5.44
N LEU A 92 -0.24 -3.80 6.14
CA LEU A 92 -1.04 -4.25 7.29
C LEU A 92 -2.07 -5.32 6.92
N ILE A 93 -2.77 -5.15 5.79
CA ILE A 93 -3.68 -6.18 5.26
C ILE A 93 -2.92 -7.48 5.01
N GLY A 94 -1.74 -7.39 4.37
CA GLY A 94 -0.86 -8.54 4.15
C GLY A 94 -0.44 -9.23 5.45
N MET A 95 -0.06 -8.47 6.48
CA MET A 95 0.29 -9.02 7.81
C MET A 95 -0.86 -9.80 8.45
N PHE A 96 -2.09 -9.26 8.43
CA PHE A 96 -3.25 -9.95 8.98
C PHE A 96 -3.59 -11.23 8.20
N ILE A 97 -3.43 -11.23 6.88
CA ILE A 97 -3.65 -12.42 6.06
C ILE A 97 -2.56 -13.46 6.34
N ALA A 98 -1.29 -13.06 6.36
CA ALA A 98 -0.13 -13.94 6.56
C ALA A 98 -0.08 -14.56 7.97
N ALA A 99 -0.70 -13.91 8.97
CA ALA A 99 -0.80 -14.41 10.34
C ALA A 99 -1.89 -15.50 10.54
N LYS A 100 -2.68 -15.82 9.51
CA LYS A 100 -3.68 -16.91 9.56
C LYS A 100 -3.00 -18.28 9.56
N SER A 101 -3.73 -19.33 9.96
CA SER A 101 -3.21 -20.70 10.02
C SER A 101 -2.89 -21.32 8.66
N LEU A 102 -3.72 -21.02 7.65
CA LEU A 102 -3.54 -21.44 6.26
C LEU A 102 -3.61 -20.19 5.36
N PRO A 103 -2.57 -19.34 5.37
CA PRO A 103 -2.58 -18.11 4.62
C PRO A 103 -2.32 -18.39 3.13
N PRO A 104 -2.97 -17.66 2.20
CA PRO A 104 -2.62 -17.73 0.78
C PRO A 104 -1.28 -17.05 0.48
N ILE A 105 -0.72 -16.27 1.41
CA ILE A 105 0.53 -15.53 1.21
C ILE A 105 1.72 -16.45 1.47
N GLN A 106 2.54 -16.65 0.44
CA GLN A 106 3.75 -17.49 0.51
C GLN A 106 5.03 -16.68 0.77
N SER A 107 5.06 -15.40 0.38
CA SER A 107 6.10 -14.44 0.69
C SER A 107 5.49 -13.04 0.88
N LEU A 108 6.09 -12.23 1.75
CA LEU A 108 5.53 -10.94 2.15
C LEU A 108 6.56 -9.81 2.05
N ILE A 109 6.26 -8.80 1.25
CA ILE A 109 7.03 -7.56 1.19
C ILE A 109 6.23 -6.44 1.86
N LEU A 110 6.78 -5.91 2.94
CA LEU A 110 6.25 -4.77 3.66
C LEU A 110 6.97 -3.50 3.19
N ASN A 111 6.26 -2.62 2.49
CA ASN A 111 6.79 -1.34 2.06
C ASN A 111 6.42 -0.24 3.08
N ASP A 112 7.41 0.05 3.92
CA ASP A 112 7.44 1.08 4.96
C ASP A 112 6.29 0.99 5.97
N VAL A 113 6.10 -0.22 6.51
CA VAL A 113 5.14 -0.48 7.59
C VAL A 113 5.57 -1.70 8.39
N GLY A 114 5.20 -1.78 9.67
CA GLY A 114 5.63 -2.87 10.54
C GLY A 114 4.66 -3.15 11.68
N ALA A 115 5.15 -3.87 12.68
CA ALA A 115 4.38 -4.38 13.81
C ALA A 115 3.97 -3.33 14.84
N PHE A 116 4.37 -2.07 14.66
CA PHE A 116 3.98 -0.96 15.52
C PHE A 116 3.92 0.33 14.72
N ILE A 117 2.85 1.11 14.87
CA ILE A 117 2.72 2.44 14.27
C ILE A 117 2.43 3.45 15.39
N PRO A 118 3.29 4.46 15.58
CA PRO A 118 3.07 5.48 16.59
C PRO A 118 1.89 6.37 16.21
N LYS A 119 1.07 6.74 17.20
CA LYS A 119 -0.08 7.64 17.04
C LYS A 119 0.27 8.98 16.42
N GLU A 120 1.50 9.47 16.62
CA GLU A 120 1.95 10.73 16.04
C GLU A 120 2.06 10.64 14.50
N ALA A 121 2.47 9.49 13.95
CA ALA A 121 2.42 9.24 12.51
C ALA A 121 0.97 9.21 12.02
N LEU A 122 0.06 8.58 12.76
CA LEU A 122 -1.38 8.56 12.43
C LEU A 122 -1.99 9.97 12.46
N LYS A 123 -1.65 10.80 13.45
CA LYS A 123 -2.07 12.21 13.52
C LYS A 123 -1.56 13.02 12.34
N ARG A 124 -0.31 12.83 11.93
CA ARG A 124 0.23 13.46 10.70
C ARG A 124 -0.53 12.99 9.46
N ILE A 125 -0.77 11.69 9.34
CA ILE A 125 -1.52 11.12 8.21
C ILE A 125 -2.92 11.70 8.15
N ALA A 126 -3.61 11.74 9.29
CA ALA A 126 -4.90 12.39 9.39
C ALA A 126 -4.81 13.80 8.80
N LYS A 127 -3.91 14.68 9.27
CA LYS A 127 -3.85 16.10 8.86
C LYS A 127 -3.98 16.37 7.35
N TYR A 128 -3.41 15.54 6.47
CA TYR A 128 -3.54 15.76 5.02
C TYR A 128 -4.74 15.03 4.38
N VAL A 129 -5.23 13.95 4.99
CA VAL A 129 -6.48 13.27 4.62
C VAL A 129 -7.70 14.08 5.10
N LEU A 130 -7.55 14.89 6.16
CA LEU A 130 -8.61 15.62 6.88
C LEU A 130 -9.41 16.65 6.05
N PHE A 131 -8.94 17.05 4.88
CA PHE A 131 -9.55 18.15 4.10
C PHE A 131 -10.81 17.77 3.30
N GLY A 132 -11.44 16.63 3.62
CA GLY A 132 -12.64 16.16 2.92
C GLY A 132 -12.37 15.90 1.44
N GLN A 133 -13.42 15.98 0.62
CA GLN A 133 -13.27 15.81 -0.83
C GLN A 133 -12.66 17.08 -1.44
N ARG A 134 -11.32 17.15 -1.43
CA ARG A 134 -10.57 18.23 -2.06
C ARG A 134 -10.89 18.29 -3.56
N GLN A 135 -11.30 19.46 -4.02
CA GLN A 135 -11.58 19.75 -5.42
C GLN A 135 -10.40 20.53 -6.02
N PHE A 136 -10.12 20.26 -7.29
CA PHE A 136 -9.06 20.90 -8.07
C PHE A 136 -9.68 21.43 -9.37
N ALA A 137 -9.48 22.70 -9.66
CA ALA A 137 -9.98 23.32 -10.88
C ALA A 137 -9.29 22.78 -12.14
N ASN A 138 -8.03 22.36 -12.03
CA ASN A 138 -7.25 21.84 -13.14
C ASN A 138 -6.15 20.86 -12.68
N PHE A 139 -5.55 20.18 -13.64
CA PHE A 139 -4.55 19.14 -13.37
C PHE A 139 -3.25 19.69 -12.77
N SER A 140 -2.88 20.94 -13.07
CA SER A 140 -1.69 21.56 -12.46
C SER A 140 -1.82 21.69 -10.95
N GLN A 141 -3.02 22.01 -10.44
CA GLN A 141 -3.27 22.02 -9.00
C GLN A 141 -3.15 20.62 -8.37
N VAL A 142 -3.54 19.57 -9.10
CA VAL A 142 -3.35 18.17 -8.66
C VAL A 142 -1.85 17.84 -8.57
N GLN A 143 -1.06 18.23 -9.57
CA GLN A 143 0.40 18.01 -9.58
C GLN A 143 1.09 18.68 -8.40
N THR A 144 0.71 19.92 -8.07
CA THR A 144 1.22 20.61 -6.88
C THR A 144 0.83 19.86 -5.61
N TYR A 145 -0.45 19.48 -5.48
CA TYR A 145 -0.95 18.75 -4.31
C TYR A 145 -0.20 17.44 -4.07
N VAL A 146 0.00 16.60 -5.09
CA VAL A 146 0.68 15.31 -4.90
C VAL A 146 2.16 15.49 -4.54
N LYS A 147 2.85 16.48 -5.12
CA LYS A 147 4.25 16.78 -4.77
C LYS A 147 4.40 17.23 -3.32
N GLU A 148 3.47 18.05 -2.82
CA GLU A 148 3.48 18.52 -1.44
C GLU A 148 3.17 17.38 -0.47
N ASN A 149 2.08 16.65 -0.72
CA ASN A 149 1.51 15.70 0.25
C ASN A 149 2.16 14.32 0.21
N TYR A 150 2.79 13.96 -0.91
CA TYR A 150 3.53 12.70 -1.06
C TYR A 150 5.04 12.92 -1.19
N SER A 151 5.56 14.07 -0.76
CA SER A 151 6.99 14.40 -0.77
C SER A 151 7.88 13.33 -0.10
N GLY A 152 7.31 12.50 0.79
CA GLY A 152 7.96 11.35 1.38
C GLY A 152 8.30 10.20 0.40
N PHE A 153 7.80 10.20 -0.84
CA PHE A 153 8.00 9.10 -1.80
C PHE A 153 9.41 9.04 -2.41
N GLY A 154 10.28 9.97 -2.01
CA GLY A 154 11.66 10.07 -2.46
C GLY A 154 11.80 10.87 -3.76
N HIS A 155 12.94 10.73 -4.40
CA HIS A 155 13.28 11.47 -5.61
C HIS A 155 12.66 10.85 -6.86
N LEU A 156 11.55 11.44 -7.33
CA LEU A 156 10.84 11.02 -8.53
C LEU A 156 11.01 12.03 -9.68
N THR A 157 11.01 11.51 -10.90
CA THR A 157 11.02 12.34 -12.11
C THR A 157 9.69 13.08 -12.29
N THR A 158 9.68 14.10 -13.15
CA THR A 158 8.44 14.81 -13.50
C THR A 158 7.38 13.88 -14.07
N SER A 159 7.75 12.88 -14.88
CA SER A 159 6.81 11.92 -15.45
C SER A 159 6.23 10.98 -14.40
N GLN A 160 7.04 10.51 -13.45
CA GLN A 160 6.54 9.69 -12.34
C GLN A 160 5.55 10.48 -11.47
N TRP A 161 5.85 11.75 -11.17
CA TRP A 161 4.90 12.64 -10.49
C TRP A 161 3.60 12.87 -11.28
N GLN A 162 3.68 12.93 -12.61
CA GLN A 162 2.50 13.04 -13.48
C GLN A 162 1.63 11.78 -13.39
N GLU A 163 2.21 10.59 -13.41
CA GLU A 163 1.46 9.33 -13.26
C GLU A 163 0.81 9.23 -11.88
N ILE A 164 1.54 9.57 -10.81
CA ILE A 164 0.97 9.67 -9.46
C ILE A 164 -0.22 10.64 -9.46
N ALA A 165 -0.06 11.85 -10.01
CA ALA A 165 -1.13 12.85 -10.07
C ALA A 165 -2.36 12.32 -10.81
N LYS A 166 -2.16 11.72 -11.98
CA LYS A 166 -3.20 11.19 -12.86
C LYS A 166 -4.06 10.13 -12.16
N HIS A 167 -3.44 9.23 -11.42
CA HIS A 167 -4.15 8.14 -10.75
C HIS A 167 -4.66 8.50 -9.35
N SER A 168 -4.23 9.63 -8.78
CA SER A 168 -4.70 10.12 -7.48
C SER A 168 -6.06 10.83 -7.54
N VAL A 169 -6.57 11.12 -8.74
CA VAL A 169 -7.81 11.90 -8.93
C VAL A 169 -8.74 11.26 -9.95
N LYS A 170 -10.02 11.63 -9.88
CA LYS A 170 -11.01 11.39 -10.93
C LYS A 170 -11.63 12.71 -11.42
N PRO A 171 -11.92 12.84 -12.73
CA PRO A 171 -12.56 14.04 -13.26
C PRO A 171 -14.00 14.16 -12.74
N GLN A 172 -14.47 15.39 -12.57
CA GLN A 172 -15.87 15.68 -12.24
C GLN A 172 -16.67 16.02 -13.49
N ALA A 173 -17.96 15.66 -13.51
CA ALA A 173 -18.86 16.01 -14.61
C ALA A 173 -18.99 17.53 -14.82
N THR A 174 -18.85 18.31 -13.74
CA THR A 174 -18.87 19.79 -13.75
C THR A 174 -17.54 20.42 -14.20
N GLY A 175 -16.56 19.61 -14.61
CA GLY A 175 -15.17 20.04 -14.82
C GLY A 175 -14.37 20.02 -13.52
N GLY A 176 -13.04 19.97 -13.65
CA GLY A 176 -12.12 19.82 -12.52
C GLY A 176 -11.93 18.36 -12.08
N TYR A 177 -11.29 18.19 -10.94
CA TYR A 177 -10.88 16.89 -10.39
C TYR A 177 -11.16 16.81 -8.89
N ILE A 178 -11.39 15.60 -8.41
CA ILE A 178 -11.44 15.25 -6.98
C ILE A 178 -10.51 14.09 -6.70
N LEU A 179 -10.09 13.94 -5.45
CA LEU A 179 -9.31 12.77 -5.03
C LEU A 179 -10.06 11.45 -5.33
N HIS A 180 -9.30 10.44 -5.74
CA HIS A 180 -9.83 9.16 -6.20
C HIS A 180 -10.05 8.18 -5.03
N TYR A 181 -10.69 8.64 -3.97
CA TYR A 181 -11.12 7.81 -2.84
C TYR A 181 -12.35 8.44 -2.17
N ASP A 182 -13.08 7.63 -1.40
CA ASP A 182 -14.27 8.05 -0.67
C ASP A 182 -13.88 9.00 0.48
N PRO A 183 -14.41 10.24 0.54
CA PRO A 183 -14.19 11.14 1.66
C PRO A 183 -14.63 10.58 3.03
N GLN A 184 -15.49 9.56 3.09
CA GLN A 184 -15.86 8.88 4.34
C GLN A 184 -14.67 8.17 5.01
N ILE A 185 -13.66 7.74 4.24
CA ILE A 185 -12.40 7.20 4.80
C ILE A 185 -11.70 8.27 5.66
N ALA A 186 -11.73 9.53 5.21
CA ALA A 186 -11.21 10.65 5.99
C ALA A 186 -12.04 10.94 7.23
N TYR A 187 -13.37 10.76 7.14
CA TYR A 187 -14.29 10.96 8.25
C TYR A 187 -14.03 10.00 9.41
N LEU A 188 -13.69 8.74 9.14
CA LEU A 188 -13.29 7.82 10.22
C LEU A 188 -12.07 8.34 10.97
N LEU A 189 -11.00 8.70 10.27
CA LEU A 189 -9.79 9.22 10.91
C LEU A 189 -10.03 10.50 11.72
N ARG A 190 -11.08 11.27 11.41
CA ARG A 190 -11.53 12.44 12.18
C ARG A 190 -12.27 12.11 13.45
N SER A 191 -13.07 11.05 13.39
CA SER A 191 -14.07 10.75 14.41
C SER A 191 -13.49 9.99 15.59
N PHE A 192 -12.21 9.63 15.54
CA PHE A 192 -11.42 9.11 16.65
C PHE A 192 -10.60 10.24 17.28
N PRO A 193 -11.13 10.97 18.29
CA PRO A 193 -10.42 12.06 18.95
C PRO A 193 -9.13 11.59 19.64
N ASP A 194 -9.07 10.32 20.03
CA ASP A 194 -7.94 9.67 20.67
C ASP A 194 -7.34 8.60 19.74
N LEU A 195 -6.60 9.03 18.72
CA LEU A 195 -5.77 8.11 17.95
C LEU A 195 -4.74 7.46 18.89
N GLU A 196 -4.81 6.14 19.01
CA GLU A 196 -3.88 5.32 19.77
C GLU A 196 -2.77 4.76 18.88
N ASP A 197 -1.71 4.25 19.52
CA ASP A 197 -0.69 3.50 18.80
C ASP A 197 -1.32 2.22 18.24
N ILE A 198 -0.92 1.81 17.04
CA ILE A 198 -1.31 0.50 16.50
C ILE A 198 -0.24 -0.49 16.93
N ASP A 199 -0.62 -1.45 17.77
CA ASP A 199 0.23 -2.56 18.22
C ASP A 199 -0.18 -3.85 17.52
N LEU A 200 0.74 -4.43 16.74
CA LEU A 200 0.56 -5.65 15.97
C LEU A 200 1.66 -6.68 16.28
N TRP A 201 2.29 -6.63 17.46
CA TRP A 201 3.36 -7.57 17.81
C TRP A 201 2.88 -9.04 17.83
N GLU A 202 1.64 -9.28 18.26
CA GLU A 202 1.04 -10.63 18.22
C GLU A 202 0.80 -11.11 16.79
N VAL A 203 0.42 -10.21 15.88
CA VAL A 203 0.23 -10.52 14.46
C VAL A 203 1.59 -10.83 13.83
N TRP A 204 2.59 -9.98 14.06
CA TRP A 204 3.95 -10.16 13.55
C TRP A 204 4.53 -11.53 13.93
N GLN A 205 4.41 -11.94 15.20
CA GLN A 205 4.93 -13.23 15.65
C GLN A 205 4.31 -14.43 14.92
N LYS A 206 3.06 -14.34 14.47
CA LYS A 206 2.34 -15.40 13.77
C LYS A 206 2.71 -15.53 12.27
N ILE A 207 3.38 -14.54 11.70
CA ILE A 207 3.79 -14.58 10.29
C ILE A 207 5.01 -15.51 10.14
N ASN A 208 4.91 -16.54 9.30
CA ASN A 208 5.99 -17.52 9.13
C ASN A 208 6.55 -17.59 7.70
N CYS A 209 5.97 -16.84 6.76
CA CYS A 209 6.50 -16.75 5.41
C CYS A 209 7.76 -15.88 5.37
N PRO A 210 8.69 -16.12 4.41
CA PRO A 210 9.77 -15.20 4.10
C PRO A 210 9.25 -13.77 3.97
N THR A 211 9.93 -12.82 4.61
CA THR A 211 9.49 -11.43 4.67
C THR A 211 10.63 -10.48 4.36
N LEU A 212 10.38 -9.54 3.45
CA LEU A 212 11.23 -8.37 3.19
C LEU A 212 10.58 -7.13 3.78
N LEU A 213 11.36 -6.33 4.50
CA LEU A 213 10.97 -5.01 4.96
C LEU A 213 11.73 -3.93 4.19
N ILE A 214 11.02 -3.15 3.39
CA ILE A 214 11.57 -1.96 2.74
C ILE A 214 11.28 -0.77 3.66
N HIS A 215 12.33 -0.06 4.09
CA HIS A 215 12.26 1.07 5.00
C HIS A 215 12.70 2.35 4.29
N GLY A 216 11.94 3.44 4.38
CA GLY A 216 12.42 4.76 4.01
C GLY A 216 13.28 5.33 5.14
N GLU A 217 14.53 5.72 4.87
CA GLU A 217 15.48 6.28 5.86
C GLU A 217 14.87 7.41 6.73
N LYS A 218 13.98 8.22 6.13
CA LYS A 218 13.31 9.37 6.76
C LYS A 218 11.88 9.04 7.19
N SER A 219 11.51 7.76 7.30
CA SER A 219 10.18 7.36 7.74
C SER A 219 9.94 7.77 9.18
N ASP A 220 8.83 8.47 9.40
CA ASP A 220 8.31 8.75 10.73
C ASP A 220 7.18 7.79 11.13
N LEU A 221 6.83 6.85 10.25
CA LEU A 221 5.83 5.81 10.48
C LEU A 221 6.49 4.52 10.96
N LEU A 222 7.51 4.04 10.24
CA LEU A 222 8.26 2.84 10.59
C LEU A 222 9.57 3.27 11.26
N LEU A 223 9.61 3.23 12.59
CA LEU A 223 10.76 3.74 13.34
C LEU A 223 11.89 2.69 13.44
N PRO A 224 13.17 3.12 13.52
CA PRO A 224 14.30 2.20 13.72
C PRO A 224 14.15 1.25 14.93
N LEU A 225 13.56 1.73 16.03
CA LEU A 225 13.28 0.90 17.20
C LEU A 225 12.22 -0.18 16.93
N THR A 226 11.23 0.10 16.08
CA THR A 226 10.26 -0.90 15.63
C THR A 226 10.95 -1.96 14.79
N ILE A 227 11.81 -1.55 13.85
CA ILE A 227 12.59 -2.48 13.00
C ILE A 227 13.47 -3.39 13.86
N ALA A 228 14.23 -2.82 14.79
CA ALA A 228 15.11 -3.58 15.69
C ALA A 228 14.32 -4.64 16.50
N LYS A 229 13.15 -4.28 17.01
CA LYS A 229 12.28 -5.23 17.72
C LYS A 229 11.69 -6.29 16.79
N MET A 230 11.30 -5.93 15.56
CA MET A 230 10.85 -6.90 14.56
C MET A 230 11.93 -7.94 14.25
N GLN A 231 13.18 -7.49 14.02
CA GLN A 231 14.33 -8.37 13.77
C GLN A 231 14.69 -9.22 15.00
N SER A 232 14.55 -8.69 16.22
CA SER A 232 14.78 -9.51 17.42
C SER A 232 13.80 -10.69 17.57
N LEU A 233 12.59 -10.54 17.03
CA LEU A 233 11.55 -11.58 17.05
C LEU A 233 11.65 -12.51 15.83
N LYS A 234 12.20 -12.01 14.71
CA LYS A 234 12.42 -12.75 13.45
C LYS A 234 13.78 -12.39 12.86
N PRO A 235 14.86 -13.08 13.27
CA PRO A 235 16.23 -12.76 12.83
C PRO A 235 16.48 -12.97 11.33
N ASP A 236 15.59 -13.69 10.65
CA ASP A 236 15.56 -13.90 9.20
C ASP A 236 14.88 -12.76 8.42
N LEU A 237 14.32 -11.76 9.11
CA LEU A 237 13.77 -10.57 8.47
C LEU A 237 14.88 -9.79 7.74
N GLU A 238 14.80 -9.78 6.42
CA GLU A 238 15.61 -8.91 5.60
C GLU A 238 15.06 -7.48 5.64
N VAL A 239 15.94 -6.51 5.83
CA VAL A 239 15.59 -5.09 5.88
C VAL A 239 16.45 -4.34 4.87
N ILE A 240 15.79 -3.64 3.95
CA ILE A 240 16.45 -2.79 2.96
C ILE A 240 16.01 -1.35 3.18
N GLU A 241 16.98 -0.49 3.49
CA GLU A 241 16.75 0.93 3.66
C GLU A 241 16.93 1.70 2.35
N ILE A 242 15.99 2.61 2.07
CA ILE A 242 15.99 3.49 0.91
C ILE A 242 16.34 4.90 1.39
N ALA A 243 17.53 5.35 1.01
CA ALA A 243 18.04 6.67 1.34
C ALA A 243 17.10 7.79 0.85
N GLU A 244 17.11 8.90 1.58
CA GLU A 244 16.40 10.14 1.28
C GLU A 244 14.87 10.02 1.13
N THR A 245 14.30 8.90 1.57
CA THR A 245 12.90 8.55 1.35
C THR A 245 12.18 8.43 2.69
N GLY A 246 10.97 8.98 2.80
CA GLY A 246 10.13 8.86 3.99
C GLY A 246 9.04 7.80 3.81
N HIS A 247 7.90 7.97 4.49
CA HIS A 247 6.74 7.12 4.29
C HIS A 247 6.00 7.49 3.00
N ALA A 248 6.03 6.69 1.94
CA ALA A 248 6.75 5.41 1.77
C ALA A 248 7.54 5.40 0.45
N PRO A 249 8.57 4.57 0.28
CA PRO A 249 9.22 4.36 -1.01
C PRO A 249 8.21 4.11 -2.12
N SER A 250 8.35 4.85 -3.23
CA SER A 250 7.38 4.83 -4.33
C SER A 250 7.27 3.49 -5.06
N LEU A 251 8.34 2.69 -5.04
CA LEU A 251 8.56 1.50 -5.86
C LEU A 251 8.50 1.77 -7.39
N MET A 252 8.72 3.03 -7.80
CA MET A 252 8.70 3.44 -9.21
C MET A 252 10.09 3.55 -9.82
N THR A 253 11.15 3.62 -9.02
CA THR A 253 12.51 3.82 -9.53
C THR A 253 13.14 2.48 -9.95
N PRO A 254 14.01 2.44 -10.96
CA PRO A 254 14.67 1.20 -11.37
C PRO A 254 15.43 0.51 -10.24
N GLN A 255 15.98 1.27 -9.28
CA GLN A 255 16.67 0.70 -8.12
C GLN A 255 15.69 0.01 -7.16
N GLN A 256 14.57 0.65 -6.82
CA GLN A 256 13.55 0.08 -5.94
C GLN A 256 12.88 -1.14 -6.58
N ILE A 257 12.62 -1.10 -7.89
CA ILE A 257 12.06 -2.23 -8.65
C ILE A 257 13.00 -3.42 -8.61
N ARG A 258 14.31 -3.22 -8.85
CA ARG A 258 15.31 -4.31 -8.81
C ARG A 258 15.42 -4.97 -7.44
N ILE A 259 15.26 -4.19 -6.36
CA ILE A 259 15.24 -4.75 -4.99
C ILE A 259 14.11 -5.76 -4.85
N VAL A 260 12.89 -5.38 -5.26
CA VAL A 260 11.72 -6.27 -5.20
C VAL A 260 11.88 -7.47 -6.14
N GLU A 261 12.32 -7.23 -7.38
CA GLU A 261 12.55 -8.27 -8.38
C GLU A 261 13.54 -9.32 -7.89
N ASN A 262 14.72 -8.91 -7.45
CA ASN A 262 15.75 -9.84 -6.99
C ASN A 262 15.26 -10.67 -5.80
N TRP A 263 14.66 -10.02 -4.80
CA TRP A 263 14.20 -10.71 -3.60
C TRP A 263 13.12 -11.77 -3.91
N LEU A 264 12.14 -11.43 -4.75
CA LEU A 264 11.09 -12.37 -5.16
C LEU A 264 11.65 -13.55 -5.96
N LEU A 265 12.60 -13.28 -6.87
CA LEU A 265 13.19 -14.33 -7.70
C LEU A 265 14.14 -15.25 -6.93
N ASP A 266 14.78 -14.75 -5.88
CA ASP A 266 15.67 -15.55 -5.00
C ASP A 266 14.88 -16.35 -3.95
N THR A 267 13.66 -15.93 -3.63
CA THR A 267 12.81 -16.55 -2.59
C THR A 267 11.82 -17.60 -3.13
N GLY A 268 11.59 -17.64 -4.45
CA GLY A 268 10.53 -18.46 -5.09
C GLY A 268 10.97 -19.49 -6.13
#